data_AF-A0A8I0GXG4-F1
#
_entry.id   AF-A0A8I0GXG4-F1
#
_cell.length_a   1.000
_cell.length_b   1.000
_cell.length_c   1.000
_cell.angle_alpha   90.00
_cell.angle_beta   90.00
_cell.angle_gamma   90.00
#
_symmetry.space_group_name_H-M   'P 1'
#
loop_
_entity.id
_entity.type
_entity.pdbx_description
1 polymer ?
#
loop_
_entity_poly.entity_id
_entity_poly.type
_entity_poly.pdbx_seq_one_letter_code
_entity_poly.pdbx_strand_id
1 'polypeptide(L)'
;MAVVHELAASEGATFRPATALFRDFAIRCRQRGLASAHVDLPAFRRLFAFALVGVDRLEAPLRGLAEQQAARVDDDVLAPYLALVIAAARGDPMPDEEELGRLYGSASPSRVRRLLDHLERMGLIVVREEFGGERSIAVPRAAEWRAEQTRIALAS
;
A
#
# COMPACT_ATOMS: atom_id res chain seq x y z
N MET A 1 -10.14 -10.66 3.84
CA MET A 1 -10.50 -12.04 3.42
C MET A 1 -9.33 -12.97 3.70
N ALA A 2 -9.50 -14.04 4.49
CA ALA A 2 -8.39 -14.89 4.98
C ALA A 2 -7.43 -15.38 3.88
N VAL A 3 -7.96 -15.90 2.75
CA VAL A 3 -7.14 -16.42 1.64
C VAL A 3 -6.18 -15.35 1.06
N VAL A 4 -6.64 -14.10 0.94
CA VAL A 4 -5.81 -13.01 0.40
C VAL A 4 -4.66 -12.68 1.35
N HIS A 5 -4.91 -12.68 2.67
CA HIS A 5 -3.86 -12.46 3.67
C HIS A 5 -2.82 -13.58 3.65
N GLU A 6 -3.25 -14.83 3.55
CA GLU A 6 -2.33 -15.97 3.45
C GLU A 6 -1.45 -15.88 2.19
N LEU A 7 -2.01 -15.44 1.07
CA LEU A 7 -1.23 -15.21 -0.14
C LEU A 7 -0.26 -14.04 0.04
N ALA A 8 -0.71 -12.93 0.61
CA ALA A 8 0.13 -11.76 0.86
C ALA A 8 1.27 -12.04 1.83
N ALA A 9 1.05 -12.94 2.81
CA ALA A 9 2.06 -13.38 3.76
C ALA A 9 3.00 -14.47 3.21
N SER A 10 2.74 -15.01 2.02
CA SER A 10 3.61 -16.03 1.43
C SER A 10 4.94 -15.44 0.94
N GLU A 11 6.02 -16.21 1.08
CA GLU A 11 7.35 -15.77 0.66
C GLU A 11 7.37 -15.45 -0.84
N GLY A 12 7.96 -14.30 -1.19
CA GLY A 12 8.08 -13.85 -2.58
C GLY A 12 6.75 -13.51 -3.27
N ALA A 13 5.64 -13.37 -2.53
CA ALA A 13 4.32 -13.18 -3.11
C ALA A 13 4.25 -12.01 -4.10
N THR A 14 4.84 -10.86 -3.76
CA THR A 14 4.81 -9.65 -4.59
C THR A 14 5.58 -9.78 -5.91
N PHE A 15 6.51 -10.73 -6.02
CA PHE A 15 7.27 -11.01 -7.24
C PHE A 15 6.56 -12.01 -8.16
N ARG A 16 5.46 -12.63 -7.70
CA ARG A 16 4.66 -13.54 -8.53
C ARG A 16 3.75 -12.73 -9.47
N PRO A 17 3.51 -13.22 -10.71
CA PRO A 17 2.54 -12.59 -11.59
C PRO A 17 1.15 -12.53 -10.97
N ALA A 18 0.47 -11.39 -11.07
CA ALA A 18 -0.87 -11.19 -10.49
C ALA A 18 -1.89 -12.25 -10.96
N THR A 19 -1.80 -12.69 -12.22
CA THR A 19 -2.66 -13.74 -12.78
C THR A 19 -2.43 -15.12 -12.14
N ALA A 20 -1.19 -15.41 -11.72
CA ALA A 20 -0.86 -16.65 -11.01
C ALA A 20 -1.38 -16.61 -9.57
N LEU A 21 -1.22 -15.48 -8.87
CA LEU A 21 -1.78 -15.26 -7.54
C LEU A 21 -3.31 -15.32 -7.55
N PHE A 22 -3.96 -14.72 -8.53
CA PHE A 22 -5.42 -14.75 -8.67
C PHE A 22 -5.96 -16.16 -8.89
N ARG A 23 -5.25 -16.98 -9.68
CA ARG A 23 -5.58 -18.40 -9.87
C ARG A 23 -5.47 -19.18 -8.57
N ASP A 24 -4.38 -18.98 -7.82
CA ASP A 24 -4.14 -19.60 -6.51
C ASP A 24 -5.25 -19.21 -5.52
N PHE A 25 -5.59 -17.92 -5.47
CA PHE A 25 -6.73 -17.41 -4.70
C PHE A 25 -8.04 -18.11 -5.03
N ALA A 26 -8.40 -18.22 -6.32
CA ALA A 26 -9.64 -18.86 -6.73
C ALA A 26 -9.67 -20.36 -6.40
N ILE A 27 -8.54 -21.06 -6.53
CA ILE A 27 -8.41 -22.48 -6.16
C ILE A 27 -8.62 -22.66 -4.66
N ARG A 28 -7.92 -21.87 -3.82
CA ARG A 28 -8.04 -21.95 -2.35
C ARG A 28 -9.44 -21.58 -1.87
N CYS A 29 -10.09 -20.58 -2.47
CA CYS A 29 -11.47 -20.25 -2.14
C CYS A 29 -12.41 -21.42 -2.45
N ARG A 30 -12.28 -22.03 -3.63
CA ARG A 30 -13.10 -23.20 -4.03
C ARG A 30 -12.90 -24.39 -3.09
N GLN A 31 -11.66 -24.72 -2.74
CA GLN A 31 -11.34 -25.82 -1.82
C GLN A 31 -11.95 -25.62 -0.43
N ARG A 32 -12.18 -24.37 -0.02
CA ARG A 32 -12.76 -24.00 1.28
C ARG A 32 -14.25 -23.67 1.22
N GLY A 33 -14.90 -23.81 0.05
CA GLY A 33 -16.30 -23.43 -0.15
C GLY A 33 -16.57 -21.93 0.01
N LEU A 34 -15.55 -21.07 -0.15
CA LEU A 34 -15.69 -19.62 -0.04
C LEU A 34 -16.16 -19.04 -1.37
N ALA A 35 -17.22 -18.22 -1.32
CA ALA A 35 -17.73 -17.52 -2.49
C ALA A 35 -16.74 -16.43 -2.95
N SER A 36 -16.17 -16.60 -4.14
CA SER A 36 -15.22 -15.63 -4.73
C SER A 36 -15.51 -15.30 -6.20
N ALA A 37 -16.64 -15.76 -6.74
CA ALA A 37 -16.98 -15.58 -8.16
C ALA A 37 -17.17 -14.10 -8.56
N HIS A 38 -17.45 -13.23 -7.60
CA HIS A 38 -17.57 -11.78 -7.79
C HIS A 38 -16.22 -11.04 -7.79
N VAL A 39 -15.12 -11.72 -7.41
CA VAL A 39 -13.79 -11.13 -7.37
C VAL A 39 -13.12 -11.39 -8.70
N ASP A 40 -13.01 -10.35 -9.53
CA ASP A 40 -12.21 -10.37 -10.75
C ASP A 40 -10.74 -10.03 -10.47
N LEU A 41 -9.91 -10.00 -11.52
CA LEU A 41 -8.48 -9.75 -11.37
C LEU A 41 -8.18 -8.34 -10.82
N PRO A 42 -8.79 -7.24 -11.31
CA PRO A 42 -8.64 -5.92 -10.68
C PRO A 42 -9.03 -5.90 -9.20
N ALA A 43 -10.22 -6.41 -8.84
CA ALA A 43 -10.65 -6.48 -7.45
C ALA A 43 -9.68 -7.28 -6.58
N PHE A 44 -9.16 -8.39 -7.10
CA PHE A 44 -8.13 -9.18 -6.42
C PHE A 44 -6.84 -8.38 -6.18
N ARG A 45 -6.34 -7.64 -7.19
CA ARG A 45 -5.11 -6.83 -7.03
C ARG A 45 -5.27 -5.80 -5.93
N ARG A 46 -6.43 -5.16 -5.84
CA ARG A 46 -6.76 -4.23 -4.74
C ARG A 46 -6.79 -4.90 -3.39
N LEU A 47 -7.52 -6.02 -3.27
CA LEU A 47 -7.58 -6.79 -2.02
C LEU A 47 -6.20 -7.25 -1.57
N PHE A 48 -5.36 -7.69 -2.52
CA PHE A 48 -4.00 -8.13 -2.26
C PHE A 48 -3.10 -6.98 -1.79
N ALA A 49 -3.15 -5.83 -2.46
CA ALA A 49 -2.43 -4.62 -2.03
C ALA A 49 -2.84 -4.18 -0.62
N PHE A 50 -4.13 -4.21 -0.30
CA PHE A 50 -4.64 -3.88 1.03
C PHE A 50 -4.12 -4.87 2.09
N ALA A 51 -4.07 -6.15 1.76
CA ALA A 51 -3.57 -7.19 2.64
C ALA A 51 -2.06 -7.06 2.91
N LEU A 52 -1.26 -6.68 1.90
CA LEU A 52 0.19 -6.48 2.02
C LEU A 52 0.54 -5.43 3.08
N VAL A 53 -0.19 -4.31 3.09
CA VAL A 53 0.05 -3.19 4.03
C VAL A 53 -0.87 -3.22 5.25
N GLY A 54 -1.73 -4.24 5.37
CA GLY A 54 -2.59 -4.46 6.54
C GLY A 54 -3.68 -3.41 6.74
N VAL A 55 -4.25 -2.86 5.66
CA VAL A 55 -5.33 -1.85 5.72
C VAL A 55 -6.52 -2.35 6.57
N ASP A 56 -6.82 -3.63 6.44
CA ASP A 56 -7.89 -4.32 7.15
C ASP A 56 -7.69 -4.41 8.68
N ARG A 57 -6.48 -4.13 9.18
CA ARG A 57 -6.12 -4.12 10.60
C ARG A 57 -5.97 -2.72 11.18
N LEU A 58 -6.16 -1.68 10.37
CA LEU A 58 -6.09 -0.28 10.81
C LEU A 58 -7.36 0.11 11.58
N GLU A 59 -7.21 1.01 12.55
CA GLU A 59 -8.34 1.67 13.23
C GLU A 59 -9.17 2.50 12.23
N ALA A 60 -10.45 2.71 12.53
CA ALA A 60 -11.41 3.28 11.58
C ALA A 60 -10.98 4.62 10.96
N PRO A 61 -10.46 5.62 11.72
CA PRO A 61 -10.05 6.90 11.13
C PRO A 61 -8.91 6.75 10.11
N LEU A 62 -7.90 5.93 10.44
CA LEU A 62 -6.74 5.71 9.58
C LEU A 62 -7.08 4.81 8.39
N ARG A 63 -7.94 3.81 8.59
CA ARG A 63 -8.50 2.99 7.51
C ARG A 63 -9.23 3.85 6.49
N GLY A 64 -10.08 4.78 6.96
CA GLY A 64 -10.80 5.71 6.08
C GLY A 64 -9.86 6.60 5.25
N LEU A 65 -8.76 7.08 5.84
CA LEU A 65 -7.73 7.79 5.09
C LEU A 65 -7.10 6.90 4.00
N ALA A 66 -6.71 5.67 4.37
CA ALA A 66 -6.08 4.73 3.44
C ALA A 66 -7.02 4.38 2.26
N GLU A 67 -8.29 4.11 2.53
CA GLU A 67 -9.31 3.84 1.51
C GLU A 67 -9.55 5.05 0.60
N GLN A 68 -9.58 6.28 1.16
CA GLN A 68 -9.68 7.50 0.36
C GLN A 68 -8.45 7.69 -0.54
N GLN A 69 -7.23 7.46 -0.03
CA GLN A 69 -6.02 7.58 -0.83
C GLN A 69 -5.90 6.48 -1.88
N ALA A 70 -6.38 5.27 -1.59
CA ALA A 70 -6.40 4.14 -2.52
C ALA A 70 -7.22 4.40 -3.80
N ALA A 71 -8.11 5.39 -3.80
CA ALA A 71 -8.87 5.79 -4.99
C ALA A 71 -8.09 6.74 -5.92
N ARG A 72 -6.89 7.20 -5.52
CA ARG A 72 -6.10 8.19 -6.25
C ARG A 72 -5.01 7.58 -7.14
N VAL A 73 -4.82 6.27 -7.08
CA VAL A 73 -3.76 5.56 -7.79
C VAL A 73 -4.26 4.27 -8.40
N ASP A 74 -3.55 3.82 -9.43
CA ASP A 74 -3.76 2.52 -10.06
C ASP A 74 -3.29 1.37 -9.15
N ASP A 75 -3.85 0.18 -9.39
CA ASP A 75 -3.64 -1.00 -8.54
C ASP A 75 -2.19 -1.51 -8.53
N ASP A 76 -1.37 -1.16 -9.52
CA ASP A 76 0.04 -1.58 -9.63
C ASP A 76 1.00 -0.80 -8.73
N VAL A 77 0.64 0.43 -8.34
CA VAL A 77 1.41 1.26 -7.41
C VAL A 77 0.73 1.40 -6.04
N LEU A 78 -0.45 0.80 -5.88
CA LEU A 78 -1.30 0.95 -4.71
C LEU A 78 -0.63 0.53 -3.40
N ALA A 79 -0.01 -0.65 -3.35
CA ALA A 79 0.64 -1.16 -2.14
C ALA A 79 1.77 -0.25 -1.62
N PRO A 80 2.80 0.10 -2.42
CA PRO A 80 3.85 0.99 -1.94
C PRO A 80 3.34 2.40 -1.61
N TYR A 81 2.34 2.92 -2.35
CA TYR A 81 1.75 4.22 -2.01
C TYR A 81 1.03 4.20 -0.66
N LEU A 82 0.23 3.16 -0.37
CA LEU A 82 -0.46 3.05 0.91
C LEU A 82 0.50 2.84 2.08
N ALA A 83 1.63 2.16 1.89
CA ALA A 83 2.66 2.07 2.93
C ALA A 83 3.20 3.46 3.31
N LEU A 84 3.48 4.33 2.34
CA LEU A 84 3.88 5.72 2.58
C LEU A 84 2.79 6.51 3.33
N VAL A 85 1.53 6.38 2.90
CA VAL A 85 0.39 7.06 3.55
C VAL A 85 0.25 6.64 5.01
N ILE A 86 0.30 5.34 5.28
CA ILE A 86 0.14 4.78 6.62
C ILE A 86 1.30 5.21 7.53
N ALA A 87 2.55 5.10 7.06
CA ALA A 87 3.73 5.52 7.81
C ALA A 87 3.67 7.01 8.16
N ALA A 88 3.35 7.86 7.17
CA ALA A 88 3.22 9.30 7.37
C ALA A 88 2.11 9.68 8.36
N ALA A 89 0.95 9.02 8.27
CA ALA A 89 -0.19 9.28 9.15
C ALA A 89 0.13 8.88 10.60
N ARG A 90 0.80 7.75 10.80
CA ARG A 90 1.25 7.24 12.11
C ARG A 90 2.50 7.93 12.64
N GLY A 91 3.25 8.63 11.77
CA GLY A 91 4.52 9.23 12.13
C GLY A 91 5.59 8.18 12.41
N ASP A 92 5.43 7.01 11.79
CA ASP A 92 6.39 5.94 11.79
C ASP A 92 7.53 6.29 10.82
N PRO A 93 8.70 5.64 10.91
CA PRO A 93 9.73 5.73 9.88
C PRO A 93 9.16 5.43 8.49
N MET A 94 9.60 6.20 7.49
CA MET A 94 9.20 5.95 6.10
C MET A 94 9.80 4.61 5.62
N PRO A 95 9.06 3.83 4.81
CA PRO A 95 9.58 2.61 4.21
C PRO A 95 10.79 2.92 3.33
N ASP A 96 11.83 2.10 3.45
CA ASP A 96 13.05 2.25 2.66
C ASP A 96 12.87 1.75 1.22
N GLU A 97 13.91 1.91 0.39
CA GLU A 97 13.87 1.49 -1.02
C GLU A 97 13.67 -0.03 -1.17
N GLU A 98 14.14 -0.84 -0.23
CA GLU A 98 13.96 -2.29 -0.25
C GLU A 98 12.52 -2.68 0.04
N GLU A 99 11.90 -2.07 1.06
CA GLU A 99 10.50 -2.28 1.41
C GLU A 99 9.56 -1.81 0.29
N LEU A 100 9.82 -0.62 -0.28
CA LEU A 100 9.08 -0.13 -1.43
C LEU A 100 9.25 -1.05 -2.64
N GLY A 101 10.47 -1.54 -2.90
CA GLY A 101 10.74 -2.51 -3.96
C GLY A 101 9.96 -3.81 -3.78
N ARG A 102 9.98 -4.36 -2.57
CA ARG A 102 9.22 -5.55 -2.19
C ARG A 102 7.72 -5.34 -2.39
N LEU A 103 7.13 -4.24 -1.90
CA LEU A 103 5.71 -3.94 -2.07
C LEU A 103 5.32 -3.70 -3.54
N TYR A 104 6.23 -3.12 -4.32
CA TYR A 104 6.05 -2.91 -5.75
C TYR A 104 6.30 -4.18 -6.59
N GLY A 105 6.83 -5.25 -5.99
CA GLY A 105 7.20 -6.48 -6.71
C GLY A 105 8.42 -6.30 -7.62
N SER A 106 9.35 -5.43 -7.24
CA SER A 106 10.55 -5.13 -8.03
C SER A 106 11.82 -5.09 -7.18
N ALA A 107 12.83 -5.84 -7.61
CA ALA A 107 14.18 -5.75 -7.05
C ALA A 107 15.03 -4.66 -7.73
N SER A 108 14.45 -3.85 -8.61
CA SER A 108 15.17 -2.84 -9.39
C SER A 108 15.09 -1.47 -8.72
N PRO A 109 16.23 -0.90 -8.26
CA PRO A 109 16.29 0.45 -7.70
C PRO A 109 15.72 1.51 -8.66
N SER A 110 16.02 1.37 -9.96
CA SER A 110 15.51 2.27 -10.99
C SER A 110 13.98 2.24 -11.11
N ARG A 111 13.33 1.11 -10.81
CA ARG A 111 11.86 1.02 -10.84
C ARG A 111 11.25 1.68 -9.61
N VAL A 112 11.87 1.56 -8.44
CA VAL A 112 11.43 2.27 -7.23
C VAL A 112 11.55 3.78 -7.41
N ARG A 113 12.67 4.27 -7.96
CA ARG A 113 12.81 5.70 -8.31
C ARG A 113 11.72 6.19 -9.25
N ARG A 114 11.45 5.46 -10.35
CA ARG A 114 10.38 5.82 -11.29
C ARG A 114 8.99 5.82 -10.64
N LEU A 115 8.74 4.91 -9.71
CA LEU A 115 7.52 4.87 -8.91
C LEU A 115 7.39 6.15 -8.08
N LEU A 116 8.44 6.54 -7.35
CA LEU A 116 8.44 7.76 -6.55
C LEU A 116 8.27 9.00 -7.43
N ASP A 117 9.00 9.12 -8.55
CA ASP A 117 8.84 10.23 -9.50
C ASP A 117 7.41 10.30 -10.05
N HIS A 118 6.77 9.15 -10.27
CA HIS A 118 5.39 9.08 -10.74
C HIS A 118 4.40 9.60 -9.68
N LEU A 119 4.52 9.12 -8.44
CA LEU A 119 3.66 9.58 -7.34
C LEU A 119 3.87 11.07 -7.04
N GLU A 120 5.11 11.58 -7.18
CA GLU A 120 5.42 13.00 -7.02
C GLU A 120 4.82 13.85 -8.13
N ARG A 121 4.90 13.42 -9.40
CA ARG A 121 4.23 14.10 -10.53
C ARG A 121 2.71 14.15 -10.37
N MET A 122 2.11 13.18 -9.68
CA MET A 122 0.69 13.18 -9.33
C MET A 122 0.35 14.09 -8.13
N GLY A 123 1.35 14.69 -7.50
CA GLY A 123 1.19 15.52 -6.29
C GLY A 123 0.78 14.72 -5.05
N LEU A 124 1.03 13.40 -5.04
CA LEU A 124 0.66 12.54 -3.92
C LEU A 124 1.72 12.48 -2.82
N ILE A 125 2.98 12.65 -3.22
CA ILE A 125 4.14 12.71 -2.33
C ILE A 125 5.02 13.89 -2.73
N VAL A 126 5.94 14.25 -1.83
CA VAL A 126 7.05 15.17 -2.10
C VAL A 126 8.33 14.45 -1.72
N VAL A 127 9.29 14.38 -2.64
CA VAL A 127 10.61 13.82 -2.39
C VAL A 127 11.58 14.99 -2.23
N ARG A 128 12.33 15.02 -1.14
CA ARG A 128 13.36 16.03 -0.91
C ARG A 128 14.71 15.36 -0.79
N GLU A 129 15.71 15.94 -1.46
CA GLU A 129 17.09 15.58 -1.23
C GLU A 129 17.59 16.35 0.00
N GLU A 130 18.01 15.62 1.01
CA GLU A 130 18.64 16.17 2.20
C GLU A 130 20.15 16.37 1.95
N PHE A 131 20.76 17.31 2.67
CA PHE A 131 22.20 17.54 2.61
C PHE A 131 22.95 16.27 3.04
N GLY A 132 23.64 15.61 2.10
CA GLY A 132 24.30 14.33 2.32
C GLY A 132 23.82 13.20 1.40
N GLY A 133 22.80 13.45 0.57
CA GLY A 133 22.31 12.51 -0.45
C GLY A 133 21.22 11.55 0.05
N GLU A 134 20.80 11.69 1.31
CA GLU A 134 19.63 11.00 1.84
C GLU A 134 18.35 11.63 1.27
N ARG A 135 17.31 10.84 1.04
CA ARG A 135 16.02 11.34 0.52
C ARG A 135 14.96 11.25 1.61
N SER A 136 14.29 12.35 1.88
CA SER A 136 13.08 12.35 2.71
C SER A 136 11.84 12.33 1.83
N ILE A 137 10.83 11.57 2.25
CA ILE A 137 9.53 11.48 1.57
C ILE A 137 8.47 12.05 2.50
N ALA A 138 7.69 13.01 2.00
CA ALA A 138 6.53 13.53 2.69
C ALA A 138 5.25 13.16 1.93
N VAL A 139 4.17 12.89 2.67
CA VAL A 139 2.83 12.62 2.13
C VAL A 139 1.89 13.73 2.61
N PRO A 140 1.69 14.82 1.84
CA PRO A 140 1.00 16.02 2.31
C PRO A 140 -0.37 15.73 2.94
N ARG A 141 -1.18 14.92 2.25
CA ARG A 141 -2.52 14.56 2.71
C ARG A 141 -2.54 13.80 4.03
N ALA A 142 -1.55 12.95 4.28
CA ALA A 142 -1.42 12.19 5.52
C ALA A 142 -0.91 13.08 6.68
N ALA A 143 -0.01 14.03 6.39
CA ALA A 143 0.45 15.02 7.36
C ALA A 143 -0.70 15.94 7.81
N GLU A 144 -1.52 16.42 6.88
CA GLU A 144 -2.75 17.18 7.18
C GLU A 144 -3.71 16.37 8.04
N TRP A 145 -3.95 15.11 7.69
CA TRP A 145 -4.81 14.21 8.46
C TRP A 145 -4.28 14.02 9.90
N ARG A 146 -2.98 13.81 10.07
CA ARG A 146 -2.35 13.66 11.39
C ARG A 146 -2.54 14.91 12.24
N ALA A 147 -2.31 16.09 11.67
CA ALA A 147 -2.52 17.36 12.35
C ALA A 147 -3.98 17.55 12.81
N GLU A 148 -4.95 17.12 11.99
CA GLU A 148 -6.37 17.11 12.34
C GLU A 148 -6.65 16.16 13.51
N GLN A 149 -6.16 14.93 13.46
CA GLN A 149 -6.38 13.94 14.53
C GLN A 149 -5.78 14.41 15.86
N THR A 150 -4.60 15.03 15.84
CA THR A 150 -3.99 15.61 17.05
C THR A 150 -4.88 16.71 17.63
N ARG A 151 -5.47 17.59 16.79
CA ARG A 151 -6.38 18.65 17.25
C ARG A 151 -7.66 18.08 17.86
N ILE A 152 -8.25 17.06 17.26
CA ILE A 152 -9.45 16.38 17.81
C ILE A 152 -9.13 15.75 19.17
N ALA A 153 -7.99 15.05 19.29
CA ALA A 153 -7.58 14.40 20.54
C ALA A 153 -7.34 15.40 21.68
N LEU A 154 -6.84 16.61 21.39
CA LEU A 154 -6.63 17.67 22.39
C LEU A 154 -7.92 18.40 22.79
N ALA A 155 -8.98 18.29 21.98
CA ALA A 155 -10.29 18.91 22.23
C ALA A 155 -11.29 17.96 22.92
N SER A 156 -10.89 16.70 23.17
CA SER A 156 -11.69 15.64 23.81
C SER A 156 -11.29 15.46 25.27
#